data_AF-A0A914BFC3-F1
#
_entry.id   AF-A0A914BFC3-F1
#
_cell.length_a   1.000
_cell.length_b   1.000
_cell.length_c   1.000
_cell.angle_alpha   90.00
_cell.angle_beta   90.00
_cell.angle_gamma   90.00
#
_symmetry.space_group_name_H-M   'P 1'
#
loop_
_entity.id
_entity.type
_entity.pdbx_description
1 polymer ?
#
loop_
_entity_poly.entity_id
_entity_poly.type
_entity_poly.pdbx_seq_one_letter_code
_entity_poly.pdbx_strand_id
1 'polypeptide(L)'
;MATFWGYLNVVTVEPVLFLFTMSLFMQYPATQLLVLQKVCLAKHNSTALCANLSEDTEEENEVQSVAAHWNLYMTVAINLPGALMSGIYGAISDRVSRRSIMALPSIGIILGSVSFLLQSHFIHAHVGYLLISALTIGVFGNVGASYIALMSYMCDITETSSRTKRLGIMESMTFIGGPIGMMSAGAILQHYGFEAVYLIIIALNSSIILYIMLRLEEPLKKQVIPEGISRNVSPNKITWVCRHVYDSLHRTLNVYFIKREGKKRRYLWLFQLLGILGIIAFAGELDLFILYTKHSPLSWSASTIGVYLSVRTLLKGAPLAVGLPVLFRYFSDRSVRFDLVLAMLGLVSIAASMILVAFSHTMFMMALVACIGCLSGYPGAIMGSIKSKLVQPTEFVTCGLTWQT
;
A
#
# COMPACT_ATOMS: atom_id res chain seq x y z
N MET A 1 30.00 -0.76 17.26
CA MET A 1 29.96 -0.99 15.81
C MET A 1 29.46 -2.39 15.43
N ALA A 2 29.96 -3.48 16.03
CA ALA A 2 29.48 -4.85 15.75
C ALA A 2 27.97 -5.07 15.99
N THR A 3 27.39 -4.41 17.00
CA THR A 3 25.94 -4.45 17.28
C THR A 3 25.12 -3.70 16.23
N PHE A 4 25.54 -2.51 15.81
CA PHE A 4 24.87 -1.70 14.79
C PHE A 4 24.82 -2.40 13.41
N TRP A 5 25.93 -3.02 12.99
CA TRP A 5 25.96 -3.84 11.77
C TRP A 5 25.12 -5.12 11.90
N GLY A 6 25.06 -5.73 13.08
CA GLY A 6 24.15 -6.84 13.38
C GLY A 6 22.67 -6.45 13.29
N TYR A 7 22.29 -5.26 13.76
CA TYR A 7 20.92 -4.73 13.61
C TYR A 7 20.60 -4.37 12.15
N LEU A 8 21.56 -3.83 11.39
CA LEU A 8 21.39 -3.56 9.96
C LEU A 8 21.17 -4.83 9.14
N ASN A 9 21.75 -5.96 9.53
CA ASN A 9 21.51 -7.26 8.87
C ASN A 9 20.10 -7.82 9.13
N VAL A 10 19.41 -7.33 10.17
CA VAL A 10 18.02 -7.72 10.48
C VAL A 10 17.03 -6.86 9.70
N VAL A 11 17.42 -5.66 9.26
CA VAL A 11 16.58 -4.76 8.46
C VAL A 11 16.74 -5.11 6.98
N THR A 12 15.63 -5.48 6.33
CA THR A 12 15.62 -5.90 4.92
C THR A 12 14.72 -4.98 4.13
N VAL A 13 13.43 -5.29 4.04
CA VAL A 13 12.45 -4.55 3.22
C VAL A 13 11.72 -3.45 3.97
N GLU A 14 11.88 -3.36 5.29
CA GLU A 14 11.18 -2.36 6.11
C GLU A 14 11.43 -0.92 5.63
N PRO A 15 12.67 -0.49 5.29
CA PRO A 15 12.92 0.86 4.79
C PRO A 15 12.29 1.11 3.41
N VAL A 16 12.18 0.07 2.57
CA VAL A 16 11.53 0.16 1.26
C VAL A 16 10.07 0.52 1.43
N LEU A 17 9.34 -0.22 2.29
CA LEU A 17 7.92 0.04 2.53
C LEU A 17 7.70 1.39 3.22
N PHE A 18 8.57 1.76 4.18
CA PHE A 18 8.51 3.06 4.85
C PHE A 18 8.60 4.22 3.84
N LEU A 19 9.65 4.24 3.02
CA LEU A 19 9.86 5.31 2.04
C LEU A 19 8.80 5.30 0.94
N PHE A 20 8.37 4.11 0.50
CA PHE A 20 7.33 3.95 -0.52
C PHE A 20 6.00 4.52 -0.05
N THR A 21 5.59 4.18 1.18
CA THR A 21 4.34 4.68 1.76
C THR A 21 4.43 6.16 2.08
N MET A 22 5.56 6.64 2.61
CA MET A 22 5.79 8.09 2.78
C MET A 22 5.63 8.84 1.45
N SER A 23 6.24 8.36 0.37
CA SER A 23 6.10 8.93 -0.96
C SER A 23 4.64 8.91 -1.44
N LEU A 24 3.94 7.79 -1.29
CA LEU A 24 2.57 7.62 -1.77
C LEU A 24 1.60 8.56 -1.06
N PHE A 25 1.68 8.63 0.27
CA PHE A 25 0.83 9.49 1.10
C PHE A 25 1.20 10.97 0.98
N MET A 26 2.42 11.29 0.56
CA MET A 26 2.80 12.66 0.17
C MET A 26 2.18 13.04 -1.17
N GLN A 27 2.21 12.13 -2.14
CA GLN A 27 1.67 12.36 -3.49
C GLN A 27 0.16 12.56 -3.49
N TYR A 28 -0.58 11.81 -2.66
CA TYR A 28 -2.04 11.83 -2.66
C TYR A 28 -2.66 13.23 -2.50
N PRO A 29 -2.43 13.98 -1.39
CA PRO A 29 -3.00 15.31 -1.23
C PRO A 29 -2.44 16.32 -2.23
N ALA A 30 -1.16 16.22 -2.60
CA ALA A 30 -0.54 17.11 -3.58
C ALA A 30 -1.21 17.02 -4.95
N THR A 31 -1.50 15.80 -5.43
CA THR A 31 -2.20 15.59 -6.69
C THR A 31 -3.67 16.04 -6.61
N GLN A 32 -4.38 15.78 -5.50
CA GLN A 32 -5.76 16.26 -5.32
C GLN A 32 -5.84 17.80 -5.43
N LEU A 33 -4.94 18.50 -4.75
CA LEU A 33 -4.88 19.96 -4.74
C LEU A 33 -4.43 20.54 -6.10
N LEU A 34 -3.49 19.87 -6.78
CA LEU A 34 -3.06 20.27 -8.12
C LEU A 34 -4.23 20.21 -9.11
N VAL A 35 -5.05 19.17 -9.03
CA VAL A 35 -6.23 19.00 -9.90
C VAL A 35 -7.23 20.11 -9.65
N LEU A 36 -7.53 20.39 -8.38
CA LEU A 36 -8.41 21.49 -8.00
C LEU A 36 -7.92 22.82 -8.59
N GLN A 37 -6.62 23.12 -8.44
CA GLN A 37 -6.04 24.36 -8.95
C GLN A 37 -6.09 24.44 -10.48
N LYS A 38 -5.75 23.36 -11.20
CA LYS A 38 -5.80 23.36 -12.68
C LYS A 38 -7.24 23.50 -13.19
N VAL A 39 -8.22 22.84 -12.56
CA VAL A 39 -9.65 22.98 -12.92
C VAL A 39 -10.12 24.42 -12.68
N CYS A 40 -9.77 25.01 -11.54
CA CYS A 40 -10.12 26.39 -11.24
C CYS A 40 -9.55 27.37 -12.28
N LEU A 41 -8.26 27.24 -12.61
CA LEU A 41 -7.60 28.09 -13.59
C LEU A 41 -8.18 27.92 -15.00
N ALA A 42 -8.57 26.69 -15.38
CA ALA A 42 -9.20 26.43 -16.67
C ALA A 42 -10.59 27.09 -16.80
N LYS A 43 -11.32 27.26 -15.69
CA LYS A 43 -12.66 27.87 -15.65
C LYS A 43 -12.62 29.39 -15.53
N HIS A 44 -11.91 29.91 -14.54
CA HIS A 44 -11.99 31.32 -14.15
C HIS A 44 -10.79 32.17 -14.63
N ASN A 45 -9.73 31.52 -15.14
CA ASN A 45 -8.50 32.17 -15.64
C ASN A 45 -7.92 33.26 -14.70
N SER A 46 -8.19 33.14 -13.40
CA SER A 46 -7.80 34.11 -12.37
C SER A 46 -7.04 33.39 -11.26
N THR A 47 -5.75 33.70 -11.13
CA THR A 47 -4.88 33.12 -10.11
C THR A 47 -5.23 33.61 -8.70
N ALA A 48 -5.69 34.85 -8.56
CA ALA A 48 -6.07 35.43 -7.28
C ALA A 48 -7.35 34.80 -6.72
N LEU A 49 -8.33 34.51 -7.58
CA LEU A 49 -9.54 33.78 -7.18
C LEU A 49 -9.18 32.35 -6.74
N CYS A 50 -8.43 31.62 -7.58
CA CYS A 50 -8.07 30.24 -7.30
C CYS A 50 -7.15 30.03 -6.09
N ALA A 51 -6.46 31.08 -5.63
CA ALA A 51 -5.67 31.06 -4.40
C ALA A 51 -6.51 31.30 -3.13
N ASN A 52 -7.66 31.98 -3.25
CA ASN A 52 -8.55 32.38 -2.16
C ASN A 52 -10.01 31.95 -2.43
N LEU A 53 -10.24 30.70 -2.86
CA LEU A 53 -11.60 30.15 -2.87
C LEU A 53 -12.13 30.12 -1.43
N SER A 54 -13.22 30.84 -1.19
CA SER A 54 -13.91 30.89 0.10
C SER A 54 -15.04 29.86 0.15
N GLU A 55 -15.11 29.09 1.24
CA GLU A 55 -15.89 27.85 1.46
C GLU A 55 -17.41 27.84 1.13
N ASP A 56 -18.01 28.92 0.62
CA ASP A 56 -19.46 29.08 0.47
C ASP A 56 -19.94 29.67 -0.88
N THR A 57 -19.11 29.69 -1.93
CA THR A 57 -19.55 30.19 -3.25
C THR A 57 -20.05 29.07 -4.18
N GLU A 58 -21.04 29.37 -5.00
CA GLU A 58 -21.53 28.46 -6.06
C GLU A 58 -20.40 28.05 -7.02
N GLU A 59 -19.46 28.96 -7.26
CA GLU A 59 -18.26 28.75 -8.07
C GLU A 59 -17.33 27.67 -7.48
N GLU A 60 -17.15 27.63 -6.15
CA GLU A 60 -16.33 26.61 -5.50
C GLU A 60 -16.96 25.21 -5.66
N ASN A 61 -18.27 25.09 -5.43
CA ASN A 61 -18.97 23.81 -5.58
C ASN A 61 -18.86 23.26 -7.00
N GLU A 62 -18.92 24.13 -8.00
CA GLU A 62 -18.73 23.74 -9.40
C GLU A 62 -17.30 23.24 -9.66
N VAL A 63 -16.28 24.00 -9.23
CA VAL A 63 -14.87 23.64 -9.40
C VAL A 63 -14.54 22.34 -8.68
N GLN A 64 -15.00 22.18 -7.44
CA GLN A 64 -14.81 20.95 -6.65
C GLN A 64 -15.50 19.75 -7.30
N SER A 65 -16.73 19.92 -7.82
CA SER A 65 -17.44 18.86 -8.53
C SER A 65 -16.66 18.39 -9.76
N VAL A 66 -16.18 19.30 -10.59
CA VAL A 66 -15.38 18.95 -11.77
C VAL A 66 -14.04 18.31 -11.37
N ALA A 67 -13.38 18.82 -10.33
CA ALA A 67 -12.15 18.24 -9.80
C ALA A 67 -12.37 16.80 -9.28
N ALA A 68 -13.49 16.54 -8.60
CA ALA A 68 -13.85 15.20 -8.13
C ALA A 68 -13.97 14.19 -9.28
N HIS A 69 -14.54 14.59 -10.43
CA HIS A 69 -14.59 13.74 -11.62
C HIS A 69 -13.19 13.40 -12.15
N TRP A 70 -12.29 14.39 -12.22
CA TRP A 70 -10.90 14.15 -12.62
C TRP A 70 -10.13 13.26 -11.63
N ASN A 71 -10.38 13.44 -10.33
CA ASN A 71 -9.85 12.58 -9.26
C ASN A 71 -10.32 11.12 -9.42
N LEU A 72 -11.58 10.92 -9.79
CA LEU A 72 -12.11 9.61 -10.11
C LEU A 72 -11.43 9.01 -11.35
N TYR A 73 -11.27 9.78 -12.44
CA TYR A 73 -10.59 9.30 -13.65
C TYR A 73 -9.14 8.90 -13.39
N MET A 74 -8.38 9.69 -12.61
CA MET A 74 -7.01 9.30 -12.23
C MET A 74 -6.99 8.08 -11.33
N THR A 75 -7.92 7.96 -10.39
CA THR A 75 -8.04 6.79 -9.50
C THR A 75 -8.24 5.52 -10.32
N VAL A 76 -9.13 5.56 -11.33
CA VAL A 76 -9.33 4.44 -12.26
C VAL A 76 -8.08 4.17 -13.09
N ALA A 77 -7.45 5.22 -13.65
CA ALA A 77 -6.25 5.12 -14.47
C ALA A 77 -5.02 4.58 -13.72
N ILE A 78 -4.92 4.80 -12.41
CA ILE A 78 -3.86 4.23 -11.56
C ILE A 78 -4.21 2.80 -11.16
N ASN A 79 -5.39 2.58 -10.59
CA ASN A 79 -5.70 1.34 -9.89
C ASN A 79 -6.09 0.19 -10.82
N LEU A 80 -6.78 0.46 -11.94
CA LEU A 80 -7.19 -0.61 -12.85
C LEU A 80 -5.98 -1.23 -13.58
N PRO A 81 -5.10 -0.45 -14.23
CA PRO A 81 -3.84 -1.00 -14.77
C PRO A 81 -2.95 -1.54 -13.65
N GLY A 82 -2.88 -0.86 -12.50
CA GLY A 82 -2.10 -1.29 -11.33
C GLY A 82 -2.48 -2.69 -10.86
N ALA A 83 -3.77 -2.98 -10.71
CA ALA A 83 -4.26 -4.29 -10.32
C ALA A 83 -3.88 -5.36 -11.33
N LEU A 84 -4.09 -5.11 -12.63
CA LEU A 84 -3.73 -6.05 -13.70
C LEU A 84 -2.23 -6.33 -13.72
N MET A 85 -1.42 -5.27 -13.70
CA MET A 85 0.03 -5.37 -13.75
C MET A 85 0.62 -5.97 -12.48
N SER A 86 0.00 -5.76 -11.32
CA SER A 86 0.43 -6.41 -10.07
C SER A 86 0.31 -7.94 -10.13
N GLY A 87 -0.74 -8.48 -10.76
CA GLY A 87 -0.88 -9.91 -10.99
C GLY A 87 0.19 -10.46 -11.94
N ILE A 88 0.49 -9.71 -13.01
CA ILE A 88 1.55 -10.03 -13.98
C ILE A 88 2.93 -10.03 -13.30
N TYR A 89 3.24 -8.99 -12.54
CA TYR A 89 4.51 -8.87 -11.85
C TYR A 89 4.67 -9.88 -10.73
N GLY A 90 3.59 -10.21 -10.02
CA GLY A 90 3.56 -11.33 -9.07
C GLY A 90 3.98 -12.64 -9.74
N ALA A 91 3.36 -12.97 -10.88
CA ALA A 91 3.68 -14.16 -11.67
C ALA A 91 5.14 -14.20 -12.14
N ILE A 92 5.65 -13.06 -12.63
CA ILE A 92 7.02 -12.95 -13.12
C ILE A 92 8.03 -13.03 -11.96
N SER A 93 7.69 -12.51 -10.78
CA SER A 93 8.56 -12.49 -9.59
C SER A 93 8.93 -13.86 -9.03
N ASP A 94 8.19 -14.90 -9.42
CA ASP A 94 8.51 -16.28 -9.02
C ASP A 94 9.63 -16.91 -9.85
N ARG A 95 9.97 -16.32 -11.00
CA ARG A 95 11.03 -16.82 -11.90
C ARG A 95 12.14 -15.81 -12.15
N VAL A 96 11.80 -14.52 -12.15
CA VAL A 96 12.75 -13.42 -12.24
C VAL A 96 13.13 -12.97 -10.83
N SER A 97 14.30 -12.36 -10.70
CA SER A 97 14.76 -11.74 -9.46
C SER A 97 13.65 -10.90 -8.80
N ARG A 98 13.36 -11.20 -7.53
CA ARG A 98 12.36 -10.49 -6.71
C ARG A 98 12.77 -9.03 -6.51
N ARG A 99 14.07 -8.78 -6.44
CA ARG A 99 14.65 -7.44 -6.32
C ARG A 99 14.28 -6.53 -7.50
N SER A 100 14.35 -7.06 -8.73
CA SER A 100 13.99 -6.31 -9.93
C SER A 100 12.50 -5.95 -9.96
N ILE A 101 11.63 -6.90 -9.58
CA ILE A 101 10.19 -6.64 -9.52
C ILE A 101 9.84 -5.63 -8.42
N MET A 102 10.55 -5.67 -7.28
CA MET A 102 10.35 -4.72 -6.18
C MET A 102 10.68 -3.27 -6.57
N ALA A 103 11.62 -3.06 -7.50
CA ALA A 103 11.99 -1.72 -7.96
C ALA A 103 11.00 -1.10 -8.97
N LEU A 104 10.21 -1.92 -9.69
CA LEU A 104 9.33 -1.45 -10.77
C LEU A 104 8.31 -0.40 -10.30
N PRO A 105 7.59 -0.56 -9.17
CA PRO A 105 6.63 0.44 -8.72
C PRO A 105 7.27 1.81 -8.46
N SER A 106 8.48 1.83 -7.88
CA SER A 106 9.21 3.07 -7.62
C SER A 106 9.66 3.75 -8.92
N ILE A 107 10.03 2.98 -9.95
CA ILE A 107 10.29 3.53 -11.31
C ILE A 107 9.02 4.18 -11.86
N GLY A 108 7.88 3.51 -11.74
CA GLY A 108 6.58 4.03 -12.13
C GLY A 108 6.23 5.36 -11.45
N ILE A 109 6.44 5.43 -10.14
CA ILE A 109 6.21 6.66 -9.37
C ILE A 109 7.17 7.77 -9.79
N ILE A 110 8.45 7.47 -10.06
CA ILE A 110 9.40 8.49 -10.57
C ILE A 110 8.92 9.05 -11.90
N LEU A 111 8.62 8.18 -12.88
CA LEU A 111 8.17 8.62 -14.21
C LEU A 111 6.85 9.39 -14.15
N GLY A 112 5.89 8.90 -13.34
CA GLY A 112 4.64 9.62 -13.08
C GLY A 112 4.86 10.96 -12.39
N SER A 113 5.79 11.04 -11.44
CA SER A 113 6.10 12.27 -10.71
C SER A 113 6.86 13.29 -11.55
N VAL A 114 7.71 12.85 -12.49
CA VAL A 114 8.31 13.73 -13.50
C VAL A 114 7.20 14.33 -14.39
N SER A 115 6.22 13.52 -14.78
CA SER A 115 5.06 14.01 -15.51
C SER A 115 4.24 15.00 -14.68
N PHE A 116 3.96 14.71 -13.41
CA PHE A 116 3.27 15.64 -12.51
C PHE A 116 4.05 16.94 -12.29
N LEU A 117 5.38 16.88 -12.16
CA LEU A 117 6.27 18.03 -12.05
C LEU A 117 6.15 18.93 -13.28
N LEU A 118 6.19 18.35 -14.48
CA LEU A 118 5.96 19.09 -15.73
C LEU A 118 4.56 19.72 -15.76
N GLN A 119 3.53 19.00 -15.30
CA GLN A 119 2.16 19.52 -15.25
C GLN A 119 1.95 20.59 -14.20
N SER A 120 2.73 20.58 -13.13
CA SER A 120 2.80 21.64 -12.13
C SER A 120 3.42 22.90 -12.73
N HIS A 121 4.54 22.74 -13.45
CA HIS A 121 5.22 23.85 -14.12
C HIS A 121 4.35 24.49 -15.21
N PHE A 122 3.75 23.65 -16.06
CA PHE A 122 2.79 24.07 -17.08
C PHE A 122 1.36 24.03 -16.55
N ILE A 123 1.06 24.87 -15.56
CA ILE A 123 -0.21 24.86 -14.83
C ILE A 123 -1.43 25.15 -15.73
N HIS A 124 -1.26 25.92 -16.80
CA HIS A 124 -2.33 26.24 -17.76
C HIS A 124 -2.60 25.12 -18.80
N ALA A 125 -1.79 24.06 -18.82
CA ALA A 125 -2.04 22.91 -19.70
C ALA A 125 -3.31 22.15 -19.28
N HIS A 126 -3.97 21.51 -20.23
CA HIS A 126 -5.22 20.79 -20.01
C HIS A 126 -5.10 19.72 -18.90
N VAL A 127 -6.08 19.67 -17.99
CA VAL A 127 -6.11 18.75 -16.82
C VAL A 127 -5.93 17.28 -17.23
N GLY A 128 -6.42 16.91 -18.41
CA GLY A 128 -6.30 15.55 -18.96
C GLY A 128 -4.88 15.02 -19.10
N TYR A 129 -3.85 15.86 -19.17
CA TYR A 129 -2.46 15.38 -19.19
C TYR A 129 -2.04 14.68 -17.87
N LEU A 130 -2.72 14.96 -16.76
CA LEU A 130 -2.51 14.25 -15.48
C LEU A 130 -2.86 12.75 -15.59
N LEU A 131 -3.71 12.36 -16.56
CA LEU A 131 -4.00 10.95 -16.81
C LEU A 131 -2.77 10.19 -17.33
N ILE A 132 -1.83 10.86 -18.01
CA ILE A 132 -0.58 10.23 -18.46
C ILE A 132 0.26 9.84 -17.25
N SER A 133 0.36 10.73 -16.26
CA SER A 133 1.05 10.48 -14.99
C SER A 133 0.40 9.30 -14.24
N ALA A 134 -0.93 9.31 -14.14
CA ALA A 134 -1.74 8.27 -13.52
C ALA A 134 -1.55 6.89 -14.19
N LEU A 135 -1.69 6.82 -15.52
CA LEU A 135 -1.51 5.58 -16.28
C LEU A 135 -0.09 5.04 -16.16
N THR A 136 0.91 5.92 -16.16
CA THR A 136 2.32 5.51 -16.01
C THR A 136 2.52 4.82 -14.66
N ILE A 137 2.03 5.39 -13.57
CA ILE A 137 2.12 4.77 -12.24
C ILE A 137 1.37 3.42 -12.22
N GLY A 138 0.18 3.37 -12.82
CA GLY A 138 -0.63 2.16 -12.91
C GLY A 138 0.05 1.03 -13.69
N VAL A 139 0.65 1.31 -14.84
CA VAL A 139 1.31 0.29 -15.68
C VAL A 139 2.50 -0.36 -14.95
N PHE A 140 3.17 0.37 -14.06
CA PHE A 140 4.25 -0.16 -13.23
C PHE A 140 3.74 -0.83 -11.93
N GLY A 141 2.43 -1.06 -11.81
CA GLY A 141 1.82 -1.93 -10.80
C GLY A 141 1.49 -1.26 -9.47
N ASN A 142 1.89 -0.01 -9.28
CA ASN A 142 1.59 0.84 -8.12
C ASN A 142 1.71 0.08 -6.76
N VAL A 143 0.78 0.31 -5.82
CA VAL A 143 0.77 -0.28 -4.48
C VAL A 143 0.70 -1.81 -4.53
N GLY A 144 -0.11 -2.38 -5.44
CA GLY A 144 -0.33 -3.82 -5.51
C GLY A 144 0.95 -4.60 -5.81
N ALA A 145 1.71 -4.18 -6.83
CA ALA A 145 2.96 -4.86 -7.20
C ALA A 145 4.03 -4.71 -6.10
N SER A 146 4.11 -3.52 -5.48
CA SER A 146 5.03 -3.27 -4.36
C SER A 146 4.75 -4.21 -3.19
N TYR A 147 3.49 -4.27 -2.74
CA TYR A 147 3.08 -5.15 -1.64
C TYR A 147 3.30 -6.63 -1.96
N ILE A 148 2.97 -7.10 -3.18
CA ILE A 148 3.22 -8.48 -3.58
C ILE A 148 4.71 -8.82 -3.51
N ALA A 149 5.58 -7.95 -4.04
CA ALA A 149 7.03 -8.16 -4.02
C ALA A 149 7.59 -8.20 -2.59
N LEU A 150 7.19 -7.24 -1.74
CA LEU A 150 7.62 -7.12 -0.35
C LEU A 150 7.16 -8.31 0.50
N MET A 151 5.88 -8.67 0.40
CA MET A 151 5.31 -9.82 1.14
C MET A 151 5.97 -11.13 0.73
N SER A 152 6.19 -11.33 -0.57
CA SER A 152 6.80 -12.56 -1.07
C SER A 152 8.27 -12.66 -0.68
N TYR A 153 9.02 -11.55 -0.78
CA TYR A 153 10.40 -11.48 -0.30
C TYR A 153 10.48 -11.81 1.20
N MET A 154 9.61 -11.21 2.01
CA MET A 154 9.57 -11.48 3.45
C MET A 154 9.23 -12.93 3.77
N CYS A 155 8.29 -13.53 3.06
CA CYS A 155 7.97 -14.94 3.25
C CYS A 155 9.15 -15.86 2.91
N ASP A 156 9.98 -15.49 1.93
CA ASP A 156 11.15 -16.26 1.51
C ASP A 156 12.32 -16.18 2.49
N ILE A 157 12.53 -15.03 3.13
CA ILE A 157 13.64 -14.84 4.10
C ILE A 157 13.24 -15.10 5.56
N THR A 158 11.96 -15.33 5.85
CA THR A 158 11.47 -15.54 7.22
C THR A 158 10.97 -16.96 7.46
N GLU A 159 11.41 -17.52 8.59
CA GLU A 159 10.85 -18.77 9.10
C GLU A 159 9.37 -18.61 9.45
N THR A 160 8.60 -19.68 9.23
CA THR A 160 7.15 -19.72 9.51
C THR A 160 6.80 -19.34 10.95
N SER A 161 7.67 -19.63 11.91
CA SER A 161 7.51 -19.33 13.34
C SER A 161 7.61 -17.83 13.66
N SER A 162 8.47 -17.09 12.93
CA SER A 162 8.73 -15.65 13.16
C SER A 162 8.05 -14.74 12.14
N ARG A 163 7.45 -15.32 11.09
CA ARG A 163 6.80 -14.62 9.98
C ARG A 163 5.76 -13.59 10.42
N THR A 164 4.88 -13.94 11.36
CA THR A 164 3.86 -12.99 11.85
C THR A 164 4.51 -11.74 12.45
N LYS A 165 5.54 -11.90 13.29
CA LYS A 165 6.29 -10.79 13.90
C LYS A 165 6.94 -9.92 12.82
N ARG A 166 7.64 -10.52 11.87
CA ARG A 166 8.36 -9.82 10.80
C ARG A 166 7.42 -9.07 9.85
N LEU A 167 6.31 -9.69 9.46
CA LEU A 167 5.26 -9.03 8.66
C LEU A 167 4.59 -7.90 9.43
N GLY A 168 4.38 -8.04 10.75
CA GLY A 168 3.87 -6.95 11.58
C GLY A 168 4.81 -5.76 11.66
N ILE A 169 6.12 -5.98 11.84
CA ILE A 169 7.12 -4.90 11.81
C ILE A 169 7.12 -4.23 10.44
N MET A 170 7.10 -4.99 9.35
CA MET A 170 7.02 -4.42 8.01
C MET A 170 5.75 -3.58 7.85
N GLU A 171 4.56 -4.11 8.18
CA GLU A 171 3.30 -3.37 8.06
C GLU A 171 3.27 -2.11 8.94
N SER A 172 3.95 -2.11 10.08
CA SER A 172 4.10 -0.93 10.92
C SER A 172 4.75 0.25 10.19
N MET A 173 5.62 -0.02 9.21
CA MET A 173 6.25 1.01 8.40
C MET A 173 5.23 1.81 7.58
N THR A 174 4.13 1.19 7.13
CA THR A 174 3.04 1.90 6.44
C THR A 174 2.37 2.91 7.36
N PHE A 175 2.15 2.53 8.62
CA PHE A 175 1.52 3.38 9.63
C PHE A 175 2.42 4.52 10.13
N ILE A 176 3.73 4.41 9.94
CA ILE A 176 4.70 5.46 10.28
C ILE A 176 4.97 6.35 9.07
N GLY A 177 5.26 5.74 7.92
CA GLY A 177 5.58 6.46 6.67
C GLY A 177 4.40 7.28 6.15
N GLY A 178 3.18 6.73 6.19
CA GLY A 178 1.98 7.40 5.70
C GLY A 178 1.73 8.77 6.34
N PRO A 179 1.61 8.87 7.68
CA PRO A 179 1.45 10.15 8.38
C PRO A 179 2.58 11.14 8.11
N ILE A 180 3.83 10.67 8.13
CA ILE A 180 4.98 11.54 7.84
C ILE A 180 4.87 12.12 6.42
N GLY A 181 4.51 11.30 5.44
CA GLY A 181 4.29 11.73 4.05
C GLY A 181 3.19 12.76 3.93
N MET A 182 2.02 12.50 4.54
CA MET A 182 0.87 13.41 4.47
C MET A 182 1.13 14.75 5.18
N MET A 183 1.74 14.72 6.37
CA MET A 183 2.07 15.94 7.12
C MET A 183 3.12 16.79 6.42
N SER A 184 4.17 16.15 5.88
CA SER A 184 5.22 16.87 5.15
C SER A 184 4.70 17.44 3.84
N ALA A 185 3.80 16.77 3.12
CA ALA A 185 3.17 17.30 1.90
C ALA A 185 2.52 18.66 2.13
N GLY A 186 1.70 18.80 3.18
CA GLY A 186 1.02 20.05 3.49
C GLY A 186 2.00 21.20 3.77
N ALA A 187 3.02 20.95 4.61
CA ALA A 187 4.02 21.96 4.94
C ALA A 187 4.87 22.37 3.72
N ILE A 188 5.31 21.40 2.92
CA ILE A 188 6.11 21.67 1.72
C ILE A 188 5.27 22.44 0.70
N LEU A 189 4.01 22.07 0.51
CA LEU A 189 3.13 22.71 -0.46
C LEU A 189 2.88 24.19 -0.10
N GLN A 190 2.68 24.49 1.18
CA GLN A 190 2.46 25.87 1.66
C GLN A 190 3.69 26.77 1.46
N HIS A 191 4.91 26.24 1.62
CA HIS A 191 6.13 27.04 1.59
C HIS A 191 6.87 27.02 0.24
N TYR A 192 6.81 25.92 -0.50
CA TYR A 192 7.63 25.67 -1.69
C TYR A 192 6.82 25.27 -2.93
N GLY A 193 5.50 25.09 -2.81
CA GLY A 193 4.62 24.76 -3.92
C GLY A 193 4.69 23.29 -4.38
N PHE A 194 3.93 22.97 -5.42
CA PHE A 194 3.74 21.61 -5.94
C PHE A 194 5.02 20.99 -6.51
N GLU A 195 5.86 21.79 -7.19
CA GLU A 195 7.09 21.32 -7.82
C GLU A 195 8.06 20.69 -6.80
N ALA A 196 8.23 21.33 -5.64
CA ALA A 196 9.08 20.83 -4.58
C ALA A 196 8.59 19.48 -4.03
N VAL A 197 7.28 19.28 -3.91
CA VAL A 197 6.69 18.01 -3.46
C VAL A 197 7.04 16.89 -4.43
N TYR A 198 6.86 17.10 -5.74
CA TYR A 198 7.17 16.07 -6.74
C TYR A 198 8.68 15.78 -6.86
N LEU A 199 9.54 16.78 -6.67
CA LEU A 199 10.99 16.58 -6.62
C LEU A 199 11.41 15.70 -5.42
N ILE A 200 10.80 15.93 -4.25
CA ILE A 200 11.05 15.11 -3.06
C ILE A 200 10.54 13.68 -3.28
N ILE A 201 9.38 13.50 -3.90
CA ILE A 201 8.86 12.17 -4.26
C ILE A 201 9.83 11.42 -5.20
N ILE A 202 10.38 12.10 -6.21
CA ILE A 202 11.38 11.54 -7.11
C ILE A 202 12.64 11.13 -6.33
N ALA A 203 13.13 11.99 -5.43
CA ALA A 203 14.29 11.69 -4.59
C ALA A 203 14.05 10.49 -3.66
N LEU A 204 12.89 10.42 -3.00
CA LEU A 204 12.51 9.29 -2.13
C LEU A 204 12.50 7.98 -2.92
N ASN A 205 11.82 7.92 -4.06
CA ASN A 205 11.77 6.70 -4.87
C ASN A 205 13.13 6.34 -5.48
N SER A 206 13.95 7.33 -5.82
CA SER A 206 15.32 7.06 -6.29
C SER A 206 16.16 6.44 -5.17
N SER A 207 15.99 6.90 -3.93
CA SER A 207 16.66 6.31 -2.75
C SER A 207 16.19 4.88 -2.47
N ILE A 208 14.91 4.57 -2.73
CA ILE A 208 14.37 3.20 -2.64
C ILE A 208 15.09 2.29 -3.63
N ILE A 209 15.16 2.71 -4.91
CA ILE A 209 15.82 1.92 -5.95
C ILE A 209 17.30 1.71 -5.59
N LEU A 210 17.98 2.75 -5.12
CA LEU A 210 19.37 2.66 -4.68
C LEU A 210 19.53 1.70 -3.49
N TYR A 211 18.65 1.77 -2.50
CA TYR A 211 18.67 0.87 -1.35
C TYR A 211 18.43 -0.59 -1.76
N ILE A 212 17.43 -0.83 -2.61
CA ILE A 212 17.18 -2.15 -3.21
C ILE A 212 18.42 -2.64 -3.94
N MET A 213 19.12 -1.74 -4.66
CA MET A 213 20.29 -2.10 -5.44
C MET A 213 21.54 -2.43 -4.59
N LEU A 214 21.73 -1.74 -3.48
CA LEU A 214 22.95 -1.85 -2.68
C LEU A 214 22.82 -2.83 -1.51
N ARG A 215 21.61 -3.03 -0.97
CA ARG A 215 21.39 -3.75 0.30
C ARG A 215 20.54 -5.00 0.20
N LEU A 216 19.59 -5.08 -0.72
CA LEU A 216 18.79 -6.29 -0.87
C LEU A 216 19.58 -7.36 -1.62
N GLU A 217 19.87 -8.44 -0.91
CA GLU A 217 20.36 -9.68 -1.49
C GLU A 217 19.19 -10.47 -2.09
N GLU A 218 19.44 -11.11 -3.22
CA GLU A 218 18.46 -12.00 -3.84
C GLU A 218 18.35 -13.27 -2.97
N PRO A 219 17.16 -13.63 -2.47
CA PRO A 219 17.01 -14.84 -1.70
C PRO A 219 17.38 -16.01 -2.60
N LEU A 220 18.36 -16.81 -2.19
CA LEU A 220 18.78 -18.02 -2.89
C LEU A 220 17.65 -19.06 -2.83
N LYS A 221 16.60 -18.88 -3.64
CA LYS A 221 15.76 -20.01 -4.00
C LYS A 221 16.62 -20.92 -4.83
N LYS A 222 16.97 -22.10 -4.28
CA LYS A 222 17.51 -23.25 -5.01
C LYS A 222 16.68 -23.42 -6.28
N GLN A 223 17.16 -22.86 -7.39
CA GLN A 223 16.64 -23.19 -8.70
C GLN A 223 17.14 -24.61 -8.96
N VAL A 224 16.32 -25.62 -8.61
CA VAL A 224 16.46 -26.92 -9.27
C VAL A 224 15.98 -26.68 -10.69
N ILE A 225 16.84 -26.11 -11.53
CA ILE A 225 16.73 -26.24 -12.97
C ILE A 225 17.07 -27.70 -13.21
N PRO A 226 16.14 -28.57 -13.65
CA PRO A 226 16.51 -29.90 -14.07
C PRO A 226 17.46 -29.74 -15.26
N GLU A 227 18.68 -30.27 -15.14
CA GLU A 227 19.57 -30.49 -16.26
C GLU A 227 18.85 -31.39 -17.27
N GLY A 228 18.14 -30.81 -18.24
CA GLY A 228 17.42 -31.60 -19.25
C GLY A 228 16.25 -30.94 -19.97
N ILE A 229 15.72 -29.80 -19.52
CA ILE A 229 14.67 -29.11 -20.30
C ILE A 229 15.32 -28.29 -21.40
N SER A 230 15.32 -28.86 -22.60
CA SER A 230 15.64 -28.16 -23.85
C SER A 230 14.89 -26.83 -23.92
N ARG A 231 15.66 -25.75 -24.11
CA ARG A 231 15.17 -24.38 -24.32
C ARG A 231 14.46 -24.28 -25.67
N ASN A 232 13.24 -24.82 -25.79
CA ASN A 232 12.31 -24.36 -26.81
C ASN A 232 11.72 -23.02 -26.37
N VAL A 233 12.56 -21.98 -26.41
CA VAL A 233 12.12 -20.59 -26.29
C VAL A 233 11.30 -20.31 -27.55
N SER A 234 9.99 -20.19 -27.39
CA SER A 234 9.13 -19.69 -28.46
C SER A 234 9.70 -18.37 -28.98
N PRO A 235 9.84 -18.16 -30.30
CA PRO A 235 10.54 -17.01 -30.87
C PRO A 235 9.91 -15.66 -30.53
N ASN A 236 8.65 -15.64 -30.05
CA ASN A 236 7.96 -14.43 -29.61
C ASN A 236 7.98 -14.27 -28.08
N LYS A 237 8.71 -13.25 -27.61
CA LYS A 237 8.75 -12.85 -26.19
C LYS A 237 7.35 -12.52 -25.63
N ILE A 238 6.46 -11.96 -26.46
CA ILE A 238 5.09 -11.58 -26.05
C ILE A 238 4.23 -12.81 -25.78
N THR A 239 4.21 -13.80 -26.68
CA THR A 239 3.45 -15.04 -26.46
C THR A 239 3.99 -15.83 -25.28
N TRP A 240 5.30 -15.77 -25.04
CA TRP A 240 5.90 -16.28 -23.82
C TRP A 240 5.34 -15.58 -22.57
N VAL A 241 5.40 -14.24 -22.49
CA VAL A 241 4.86 -13.50 -21.32
C VAL A 241 3.38 -13.80 -21.12
N CYS A 242 2.56 -13.70 -22.17
CA CYS A 242 1.11 -13.93 -22.07
C CYS A 242 0.77 -15.34 -21.58
N ARG A 243 1.48 -16.37 -22.07
CA ARG A 243 1.27 -17.76 -21.61
C ARG A 243 1.64 -17.92 -20.14
N HIS A 244 2.73 -17.31 -19.69
CA HIS A 244 3.17 -17.40 -18.30
C HIS A 244 2.26 -16.63 -17.34
N VAL A 245 1.81 -15.45 -17.74
CA VAL A 245 0.80 -14.68 -17.01
C VAL A 245 -0.48 -15.49 -16.88
N TYR A 246 -0.96 -16.06 -17.99
CA TYR A 246 -2.13 -16.92 -17.99
C TYR A 246 -1.95 -18.11 -17.05
N ASP A 247 -0.85 -18.85 -17.17
CA ASP A 247 -0.57 -20.02 -16.33
C ASP A 247 -0.50 -19.64 -14.84
N SER A 248 0.12 -18.52 -14.49
CA SER A 248 0.26 -18.08 -13.10
C SER A 248 -1.04 -17.54 -12.51
N LEU A 249 -1.80 -16.75 -13.27
CA LEU A 249 -3.13 -16.28 -12.86
C LEU A 249 -4.10 -17.46 -12.74
N HIS A 250 -4.07 -18.38 -13.71
CA HIS A 250 -4.86 -19.59 -13.69
C HIS A 250 -4.53 -20.41 -12.44
N ARG A 251 -3.25 -20.63 -12.11
CA ARG A 251 -2.84 -21.32 -10.88
C ARG A 251 -3.30 -20.60 -9.62
N THR A 252 -3.11 -19.29 -9.53
CA THR A 252 -3.52 -18.48 -8.37
C THR A 252 -5.02 -18.54 -8.14
N LEU A 253 -5.82 -18.51 -9.21
CA LEU A 253 -7.26 -18.70 -9.14
C LEU A 253 -7.61 -20.15 -8.78
N ASN A 254 -6.91 -21.12 -9.35
CA ASN A 254 -7.15 -22.54 -9.12
C ASN A 254 -6.84 -22.96 -7.67
N VAL A 255 -5.95 -22.26 -6.96
CA VAL A 255 -5.70 -22.46 -5.52
C VAL A 255 -7.00 -22.38 -4.69
N TYR A 256 -7.96 -21.56 -5.10
CA TYR A 256 -9.26 -21.45 -4.42
C TYR A 256 -10.23 -22.60 -4.75
N PHE A 257 -9.97 -23.35 -5.82
CA PHE A 257 -10.80 -24.42 -6.34
C PHE A 257 -10.25 -25.83 -6.06
N ILE A 258 -8.95 -25.97 -5.80
CA ILE A 258 -8.32 -27.25 -5.40
C ILE A 258 -9.01 -27.83 -4.17
N LYS A 259 -9.38 -29.11 -4.24
CA LYS A 259 -9.98 -29.85 -3.13
C LYS A 259 -8.89 -30.10 -2.08
N ARG A 260 -9.06 -29.52 -0.90
CA ARG A 260 -8.14 -29.68 0.24
C ARG A 260 -8.77 -30.57 1.30
N GLU A 261 -7.95 -31.33 2.02
CA GLU A 261 -8.44 -32.12 3.14
C GLU A 261 -9.04 -31.23 4.24
N GLY A 262 -10.20 -31.65 4.74
CA GLY A 262 -10.95 -30.95 5.80
C GLY A 262 -11.55 -29.60 5.36
N LYS A 263 -11.58 -28.65 6.30
CA LYS A 263 -12.24 -27.33 6.15
C LYS A 263 -11.33 -26.22 5.61
N LYS A 264 -10.10 -26.55 5.20
CA LYS A 264 -9.06 -25.56 4.80
C LYS A 264 -9.48 -24.68 3.61
N ARG A 265 -10.18 -25.25 2.62
CA ARG A 265 -10.70 -24.48 1.47
C ARG A 265 -11.69 -23.42 1.94
N ARG A 266 -12.63 -23.76 2.83
CA ARG A 266 -13.59 -22.80 3.39
C ARG A 266 -12.90 -21.66 4.13
N TYR A 267 -11.82 -21.95 4.88
CA TYR A 267 -11.05 -20.91 5.55
C TYR A 267 -10.38 -19.94 4.57
N LEU A 268 -9.82 -20.42 3.45
CA LEU A 268 -9.25 -19.53 2.43
C LEU A 268 -10.28 -18.56 1.84
N TRP A 269 -11.47 -19.06 1.49
CA TRP A 269 -12.56 -18.21 1.00
C TRP A 269 -12.98 -17.17 2.04
N LEU A 270 -13.08 -17.56 3.31
CA LEU A 270 -13.40 -16.63 4.40
C LEU A 270 -12.31 -15.56 4.57
N PHE A 271 -11.03 -15.93 4.54
CA PHE A 271 -9.93 -14.95 4.63
C PHE A 271 -9.88 -14.00 3.42
N GLN A 272 -10.19 -14.49 2.22
CA GLN A 272 -10.24 -13.63 1.05
C GLN A 272 -11.41 -12.64 1.13
N LEU A 273 -12.58 -13.09 1.55
CA LEU A 273 -13.74 -12.23 1.78
C LEU A 273 -13.45 -11.18 2.87
N LEU A 274 -12.86 -11.60 4.00
CA LEU A 274 -12.47 -10.68 5.09
C LEU A 274 -11.45 -9.63 4.61
N GLY A 275 -10.51 -10.02 3.74
CA GLY A 275 -9.58 -9.07 3.12
C GLY A 275 -10.28 -8.02 2.24
N ILE A 276 -11.21 -8.45 1.39
CA ILE A 276 -11.98 -7.54 0.53
C ILE A 276 -12.83 -6.58 1.37
N LEU A 277 -13.57 -7.10 2.35
CA LEU A 277 -14.36 -6.28 3.27
C LEU A 277 -13.49 -5.33 4.08
N GLY A 278 -12.30 -5.76 4.50
CA GLY A 278 -11.35 -4.93 5.21
C GLY A 278 -10.84 -3.75 4.38
N ILE A 279 -10.55 -3.95 3.09
CA ILE A 279 -10.13 -2.87 2.18
C ILE A 279 -11.26 -1.86 1.97
N ILE A 280 -12.49 -2.35 1.77
CA ILE A 280 -13.67 -1.47 1.60
C ILE A 280 -13.91 -0.67 2.89
N ALA A 281 -13.86 -1.32 4.05
CA ALA A 281 -14.02 -0.66 5.34
C ALA A 281 -12.94 0.39 5.60
N PHE A 282 -11.68 0.10 5.25
CA PHE A 282 -10.57 1.05 5.39
C PHE A 282 -10.73 2.28 4.48
N ALA A 283 -11.12 2.07 3.21
CA ALA A 283 -11.38 3.17 2.29
C ALA A 283 -12.56 4.03 2.76
N GLY A 284 -13.69 3.41 3.11
CA GLY A 284 -14.86 4.11 3.64
C GLY A 284 -14.58 4.83 4.95
N GLU A 285 -13.74 4.27 5.82
CA GLU A 285 -13.28 4.93 7.04
C GLU A 285 -12.58 6.25 6.73
N LEU A 286 -11.62 6.30 5.79
CA LEU A 286 -10.87 7.52 5.51
C LEU A 286 -11.78 8.68 5.07
N ASP A 287 -12.75 8.42 4.19
CA ASP A 287 -13.65 9.45 3.66
C ASP A 287 -14.69 9.89 4.70
N LEU A 288 -15.34 8.93 5.37
CA LEU A 288 -16.40 9.22 6.35
C LEU A 288 -15.85 9.94 7.59
N PHE A 289 -14.61 9.64 8.01
CA PHE A 289 -14.03 10.26 9.19
C PHE A 289 -13.80 11.76 9.01
N ILE A 290 -13.33 12.16 7.83
CA ILE A 290 -13.14 13.58 7.47
C ILE A 290 -14.50 14.27 7.45
N LEU A 291 -15.50 13.67 6.80
CA LEU A 291 -16.84 14.25 6.70
C LEU A 291 -17.50 14.43 8.07
N TYR A 292 -17.40 13.40 8.93
CA TYR A 292 -17.98 13.43 10.27
C TYR A 292 -17.35 14.51 11.16
N THR A 293 -16.01 14.63 11.13
CA THR A 293 -15.28 15.60 11.97
C THR A 293 -15.45 17.05 11.53
N LYS A 294 -15.76 17.28 10.24
CA LYS A 294 -16.07 18.62 9.73
C LYS A 294 -17.47 19.10 10.15
N HIS A 295 -18.41 18.18 10.37
CA HIS A 295 -19.78 18.52 10.75
C HIS A 295 -19.92 18.90 12.25
N SER A 296 -20.95 19.68 12.58
CA SER A 296 -21.35 19.96 13.96
C SER A 296 -21.73 18.64 14.68
N PRO A 297 -21.33 18.41 15.95
CA PRO A 297 -20.84 19.39 16.95
C PRO A 297 -19.30 19.54 17.06
N LEU A 298 -18.52 18.78 16.29
CA LEU A 298 -17.05 18.82 16.39
C LEU A 298 -16.46 20.02 15.63
N SER A 299 -16.93 20.28 14.41
CA SER A 299 -16.54 21.43 13.59
C SER A 299 -15.02 21.65 13.53
N TRP A 300 -14.26 20.57 13.31
CA TRP A 300 -12.81 20.63 13.34
C TRP A 300 -12.24 21.38 12.14
N SER A 301 -11.19 22.17 12.38
CA SER A 301 -10.39 22.74 11.31
C SER A 301 -9.62 21.65 10.55
N ALA A 302 -9.28 21.91 9.28
CA ALA A 302 -8.45 20.99 8.48
C ALA A 302 -7.13 20.62 9.16
N SER A 303 -6.53 21.54 9.92
CA SER A 303 -5.31 21.30 10.69
C SER A 303 -5.52 20.26 11.80
N THR A 304 -6.63 20.37 12.55
CA THR A 304 -6.98 19.46 13.63
C THR A 304 -7.28 18.06 13.11
N ILE A 305 -8.00 17.97 12.00
CA ILE A 305 -8.29 16.70 11.31
C ILE A 305 -6.97 16.03 10.88
N GLY A 306 -6.06 16.79 10.26
CA GLY A 306 -4.76 16.28 9.82
C GLY A 306 -3.90 15.74 10.97
N VAL A 307 -3.79 16.49 12.08
CA VAL A 307 -3.06 16.06 13.27
C VAL A 307 -3.68 14.82 13.88
N TYR A 308 -5.01 14.79 14.03
CA TYR A 308 -5.70 13.65 14.61
C TYR A 308 -5.53 12.38 13.78
N LEU A 309 -5.73 12.44 12.46
CA LEU A 309 -5.56 11.30 11.56
C LEU A 309 -4.12 10.77 11.60
N SER A 310 -3.14 11.67 11.69
CA SER A 310 -1.72 11.32 11.81
C SER A 310 -1.42 10.58 13.12
N VAL A 311 -1.85 11.14 14.26
CA VAL A 311 -1.69 10.53 15.59
C VAL A 311 -2.38 9.16 15.64
N ARG A 312 -3.63 9.07 15.16
CA ARG A 312 -4.39 7.83 15.14
C ARG A 312 -3.71 6.76 14.29
N THR A 313 -3.18 7.12 13.13
CA THR A 313 -2.48 6.18 12.26
C THR A 313 -1.15 5.72 12.88
N LEU A 314 -0.39 6.63 13.50
CA LEU A 314 0.83 6.28 14.25
C LEU A 314 0.52 5.34 15.43
N LEU A 315 -0.57 5.60 16.16
CA LEU A 315 -1.06 4.72 17.23
C LEU A 315 -1.44 3.33 16.73
N LYS A 316 -1.94 3.18 15.49
CA LYS A 316 -2.15 1.86 14.86
C LYS A 316 -0.84 1.13 14.58
N GLY A 317 0.22 1.86 14.24
CA GLY A 317 1.55 1.32 13.98
C GLY A 317 2.30 0.85 15.24
N ALA A 318 2.12 1.52 16.38
CA ALA A 318 2.87 1.25 17.61
C ALA A 318 2.69 -0.20 18.16
N PRO A 319 1.46 -0.76 18.24
CA PRO A 319 1.26 -2.16 18.62
C PRO A 319 1.91 -3.16 17.66
N LEU A 320 2.03 -2.84 16.38
CA LEU A 320 2.71 -3.71 15.40
C LEU A 320 4.23 -3.62 15.52
N ALA A 321 4.77 -2.39 15.65
CA ALA A 321 6.21 -2.14 15.72
C ALA A 321 6.83 -2.63 17.05
N VAL A 322 6.13 -2.42 18.17
CA VAL A 322 6.64 -2.71 19.51
C VAL A 322 5.83 -3.80 20.20
N GLY A 323 4.50 -3.69 20.16
CA GLY A 323 3.61 -4.62 20.87
C GLY A 323 3.75 -6.07 20.41
N LEU A 324 3.81 -6.32 19.10
CA LEU A 324 3.93 -7.65 18.53
C LEU A 324 5.29 -8.30 18.85
N PRO A 325 6.46 -7.63 18.67
CA PRO A 325 7.73 -8.14 19.17
C PRO A 325 7.77 -8.46 20.66
N VAL A 326 7.18 -7.61 21.50
CA VAL A 326 7.10 -7.79 22.96
C VAL A 326 6.23 -8.98 23.30
N LEU A 327 5.04 -9.08 22.71
CA LEU A 327 4.12 -10.19 22.91
C LEU A 327 4.77 -11.52 22.52
N PHE A 328 5.51 -11.54 21.41
CA PHE A 328 6.24 -12.71 20.96
C PHE A 328 7.42 -13.06 21.88
N ARG A 329 7.95 -12.12 22.68
CA ARG A 329 8.97 -12.42 23.69
C ARG A 329 8.39 -13.13 24.91
N TYR A 330 7.17 -12.77 25.32
CA TYR A 330 6.51 -13.35 26.49
C TYR A 330 5.75 -14.65 26.18
N PHE A 331 5.08 -14.71 25.03
CA PHE A 331 4.35 -15.89 24.60
C PHE A 331 5.20 -16.70 23.61
N SER A 332 5.42 -17.97 23.94
CA SER A 332 6.16 -18.90 23.08
C SER A 332 5.28 -19.55 21.99
N ASP A 333 3.96 -19.34 22.02
CA ASP A 333 3.05 -19.87 21.00
C ASP A 333 3.22 -19.10 19.68
N ARG A 334 3.42 -19.86 18.60
CA ARG A 334 3.58 -19.39 17.21
C ARG A 334 2.54 -20.00 16.27
N SER A 335 1.52 -20.62 16.83
CA SER A 335 0.49 -21.34 16.10
C SER A 335 -0.40 -20.40 15.29
N VAL A 336 -1.04 -20.95 14.25
CA VAL A 336 -2.07 -20.25 13.46
C VAL A 336 -3.25 -19.82 14.36
N ARG A 337 -3.49 -20.51 15.48
CA ARG A 337 -4.54 -20.14 16.43
C ARG A 337 -4.21 -18.82 17.14
N PHE A 338 -2.95 -18.64 17.54
CA PHE A 338 -2.51 -17.39 18.14
C PHE A 338 -2.64 -16.22 17.17
N ASP A 339 -2.24 -16.41 15.92
CA ASP A 339 -2.44 -15.43 14.85
C ASP A 339 -3.92 -15.06 14.68
N LEU A 340 -4.81 -16.06 14.69
CA LEU A 340 -6.26 -15.85 14.61
C LEU A 340 -6.82 -15.02 15.78
N VAL A 341 -6.35 -15.27 17.01
CA VAL A 341 -6.76 -14.50 18.19
C VAL A 341 -6.36 -13.04 18.06
N LEU A 342 -5.13 -12.77 17.58
CA LEU A 342 -4.67 -11.41 17.34
C LEU A 342 -5.46 -10.70 16.23
N ALA A 343 -5.80 -11.42 15.15
CA ALA A 343 -6.65 -10.87 14.10
C ALA A 343 -8.07 -10.54 14.64
N MET A 344 -8.66 -11.42 15.44
CA MET A 344 -9.96 -11.18 16.08
C MET A 344 -9.91 -9.98 17.03
N LEU A 345 -8.86 -9.87 17.85
CA LEU A 345 -8.65 -8.72 18.73
C LEU A 345 -8.60 -7.40 17.95
N GLY A 346 -7.90 -7.39 16.81
CA GLY A 346 -7.86 -6.22 15.93
C GLY A 346 -9.20 -5.88 15.30
N LEU A 347 -9.99 -6.87 14.87
CA LEU A 347 -11.34 -6.66 14.35
C LEU A 347 -12.31 -6.11 15.41
N VAL A 348 -12.24 -6.63 16.64
CA VAL A 348 -13.05 -6.13 17.76
C VAL A 348 -12.65 -4.69 18.10
N SER A 349 -11.35 -4.38 18.11
CA SER A 349 -10.84 -3.02 18.30
C SER A 349 -11.34 -2.05 17.22
N ILE A 350 -11.37 -2.46 15.95
CA ILE A 350 -11.99 -1.68 14.86
C ILE A 350 -13.47 -1.43 15.15
N ALA A 351 -14.24 -2.49 15.40
CA ALA A 351 -15.68 -2.38 15.63
C ALA A 351 -16.01 -1.48 16.83
N ALA A 352 -15.32 -1.66 17.95
CA ALA A 352 -15.47 -0.83 19.15
C ALA A 352 -15.13 0.63 18.86
N SER A 353 -14.05 0.90 18.11
CA SER A 353 -13.66 2.26 17.74
C SER A 353 -14.72 2.93 16.85
N MET A 354 -15.31 2.20 15.88
CA MET A 354 -16.34 2.74 14.99
C MET A 354 -17.66 3.00 15.71
N ILE A 355 -18.05 2.12 16.62
CA ILE A 355 -19.22 2.34 17.47
C ILE A 355 -19.01 3.61 18.30
N LEU A 356 -17.82 3.80 18.88
CA LEU A 356 -17.54 5.00 19.66
C LEU A 356 -17.53 6.28 18.81
N VAL A 357 -17.05 6.23 17.57
CA VAL A 357 -17.15 7.37 16.62
C VAL A 357 -18.61 7.78 16.45
N ALA A 358 -19.53 6.82 16.28
CA ALA A 358 -20.94 7.14 16.05
C ALA A 358 -21.58 7.97 17.18
N PHE A 359 -21.10 7.81 18.42
CA PHE A 359 -21.59 8.54 19.60
C PHE A 359 -20.69 9.69 20.05
N SER A 360 -19.68 10.04 19.25
CA SER A 360 -18.65 11.00 19.67
C SER A 360 -19.07 12.46 19.41
N HIS A 361 -19.25 13.23 20.49
CA HIS A 361 -19.60 14.65 20.39
C HIS A 361 -18.49 15.59 20.87
N THR A 362 -17.37 15.04 21.38
CA THR A 362 -16.28 15.81 21.97
C THR A 362 -14.92 15.31 21.49
N MET A 363 -13.91 16.19 21.54
CA MET A 363 -12.54 15.84 21.18
C MET A 363 -11.96 14.73 22.06
N PHE A 364 -12.36 14.64 23.33
CA PHE A 364 -11.94 13.58 24.24
C PHE A 364 -12.45 12.20 23.82
N MET A 365 -13.73 12.10 23.42
CA MET A 365 -14.28 10.85 22.88
C MET A 365 -13.54 10.41 21.62
N MET A 366 -13.16 11.36 20.77
CA MET A 366 -12.34 11.09 19.58
C MET A 366 -10.93 10.64 19.95
N ALA A 367 -10.29 11.23 20.97
CA ALA A 367 -9.01 10.72 21.46
C ALA A 367 -9.12 9.26 21.94
N LEU A 368 -10.21 8.90 22.64
CA LEU A 368 -10.48 7.52 23.03
C LEU A 368 -10.69 6.58 21.83
N VAL A 369 -11.33 7.03 20.74
CA VAL A 369 -11.45 6.27 19.50
C VAL A 369 -10.08 5.86 18.97
N ALA A 370 -9.11 6.78 18.97
CA ALA A 370 -7.75 6.49 18.51
C ALA A 370 -7.04 5.45 19.41
N CYS A 371 -7.23 5.54 20.73
CA CYS A 371 -6.68 4.57 21.68
C CYS A 371 -7.33 3.19 21.57
N ILE A 372 -8.67 3.11 21.53
CA ILE A 372 -9.41 1.85 21.43
C ILE A 372 -9.13 1.17 20.08
N GLY A 373 -9.02 1.96 19.02
CA GLY A 373 -8.73 1.50 17.66
C GLY A 373 -7.26 1.20 17.38
N CYS A 374 -6.34 1.31 18.36
CA CYS A 374 -4.91 1.14 18.10
C CYS A 374 -4.54 -0.28 17.62
N LEU A 375 -5.35 -1.29 17.93
CA LEU A 375 -5.12 -2.67 17.49
C LEU A 375 -5.70 -2.94 16.09
N SER A 376 -6.25 -1.95 15.40
CA SER A 376 -6.82 -2.15 14.06
C SER A 376 -5.80 -2.55 13.00
N GLY A 377 -4.50 -2.37 13.26
CA GLY A 377 -3.44 -2.76 12.33
C GLY A 377 -3.18 -4.27 12.26
N TYR A 378 -3.57 -5.04 13.27
CA TYR A 378 -3.27 -6.49 13.33
C TYR A 378 -3.84 -7.32 12.17
N PRO A 379 -5.11 -7.16 11.74
CA PRO A 379 -5.68 -8.00 10.69
C PRO A 379 -4.91 -7.93 9.37
N GLY A 380 -4.44 -6.74 8.98
CA GLY A 380 -3.67 -6.54 7.74
C GLY A 380 -2.36 -7.35 7.73
N ALA A 381 -1.53 -7.17 8.76
CA ALA A 381 -0.25 -7.86 8.89
C ALA A 381 -0.41 -9.39 9.04
N ILE A 382 -1.40 -9.81 9.83
CA ILE A 382 -1.58 -11.23 10.18
C ILE A 382 -2.18 -12.02 9.03
N MET A 383 -3.09 -11.43 8.25
CA MET A 383 -3.74 -12.14 7.17
C MET A 383 -2.75 -12.60 6.10
N GLY A 384 -1.71 -11.80 5.82
CA GLY A 384 -0.58 -12.22 4.99
C GLY A 384 0.16 -13.44 5.57
N SER A 385 0.44 -13.41 6.89
CA SER A 385 1.06 -14.54 7.60
C SER A 385 0.21 -15.81 7.51
N ILE A 386 -1.08 -15.73 7.86
CA ILE A 386 -1.98 -16.89 7.89
C ILE A 386 -2.13 -17.49 6.48
N LYS A 387 -2.32 -16.66 5.44
CA LYS A 387 -2.39 -17.15 4.05
C LYS A 387 -1.14 -17.93 3.68
N SER A 388 0.05 -17.43 4.04
CA SER A 388 1.31 -18.14 3.77
C SER A 388 1.49 -19.44 4.59
N LYS A 389 0.84 -19.56 5.76
CA LYS A 389 0.88 -20.76 6.63
C LYS A 389 -0.14 -21.83 6.22
N LEU A 390 -1.26 -21.43 5.61
CA LEU A 390 -2.36 -22.32 5.19
C LEU A 390 -2.12 -22.97 3.83
N VAL A 391 -1.29 -22.36 2.99
CA VAL A 391 -0.90 -22.87 1.68
C VAL A 391 0.37 -23.69 1.86
N GLN A 392 0.39 -24.92 1.33
CA GLN A 392 1.56 -25.77 1.47
C GLN A 392 2.75 -25.18 0.69
N PRO A 393 4.01 -25.36 1.15
CA PRO A 393 5.19 -24.95 0.38
C PRO A 393 5.16 -25.53 -1.03
N THR A 394 4.67 -26.77 -1.20
CA THR A 394 4.47 -27.44 -2.50
C THR A 394 3.45 -26.76 -3.40
N GLU A 395 2.50 -25.97 -2.88
CA GLU A 395 1.56 -25.18 -3.68
C GLU A 395 2.16 -23.83 -4.12
N PHE A 396 3.14 -23.31 -3.38
CA PHE A 396 4.01 -22.20 -3.83
C PHE A 396 5.16 -22.70 -4.74
N VAL A 397 5.60 -23.96 -4.55
CA VAL A 397 6.78 -24.58 -5.18
C VAL A 397 6.43 -25.50 -6.35
N THR A 398 5.17 -25.84 -6.63
CA THR A 398 4.78 -26.48 -7.92
C THR A 398 4.88 -25.53 -9.13
N CYS A 399 5.63 -24.43 -8.96
CA CYS A 399 6.37 -23.76 -10.02
C CYS A 399 7.66 -24.51 -10.45
N GLY A 400 8.00 -25.64 -9.83
CA GLY A 400 8.95 -26.63 -10.32
C GLY A 400 8.57 -28.03 -9.84
N LEU A 401 8.36 -28.95 -10.78
CA LEU A 401 8.07 -30.39 -10.59
C LEU A 401 6.62 -30.76 -10.23
N THR A 402 5.78 -30.84 -11.26
CA THR A 402 4.98 -32.06 -11.48
C THR A 402 5.94 -33.05 -12.17
N TRP A 403 6.29 -34.24 -11.68
CA TRP A 403 5.44 -35.36 -11.26
C TRP A 403 6.30 -36.40 -10.53
N GLN A 404 5.74 -37.07 -9.51
CA GLN A 404 6.04 -38.48 -9.21
C GLN A 404 4.77 -39.15 -8.70
N THR A 405 4.01 -39.71 -9.64
CA THR A 405 3.59 -41.12 -9.65
C THR A 405 3.48 -41.53 -11.10
#